data_AF-A0A383D841-F1
#
_entry.id   AF-A0A383D841-F1
#
_cell.length_a   1.000
_cell.length_b   1.000
_cell.length_c   1.000
_cell.angle_alpha   90.00
_cell.angle_beta   90.00
_cell.angle_gamma   90.00
#
_symmetry.space_group_name_H-M   'P 1'
#
loop_
_entity.id
_entity.type
_entity.pdbx_description
1 polymer ?
#
loop_
_entity_poly.entity_id
_entity_poly.type
_entity_poly.pdbx_seq_one_letter_code
_entity_poly.pdbx_strand_id
1 'polypeptide(L)'
;MVEYRDYNFAGKTMEFFVTHQTVEHYSGDCALAFVFKDKTHQNKDLQQLLELNRFDAIVGATLMLSQVSGYKTKRLLIVGLGDSSLNEKNYMKVLNSLSSALSDAKVKNVVIPDIQIDNRDESWVQLMTARVLKNAIYQVEKVDAKEKNEKGTLE
;
A
#
# COMPACT_ATOMS: atom_id res chain seq x y z
N MET A 1 -33.66 11.72 20.01
CA MET A 1 -33.40 12.62 18.87
C MET A 1 -31.90 12.84 18.84
N VAL A 2 -31.20 12.28 17.86
CA VAL A 2 -29.74 12.40 17.75
C VAL A 2 -29.48 13.25 16.52
N GLU A 3 -29.01 14.47 16.75
CA GLU A 3 -28.60 15.40 15.70
C GLU A 3 -27.17 15.03 15.30
N TYR A 4 -27.00 14.47 14.10
CA TYR A 4 -25.68 14.23 13.53
C TYR A 4 -25.28 15.50 12.77
N ARG A 5 -24.35 16.28 13.32
CA ARG A 5 -23.71 17.39 12.60
C ARG A 5 -22.46 16.84 11.93
N ASP A 6 -22.48 16.75 10.61
CA ASP A 6 -21.29 16.51 9.81
C ASP A 6 -20.28 17.64 10.07
N TYR A 7 -19.28 17.36 10.89
CA TYR A 7 -18.09 18.19 10.96
C TYR A 7 -17.36 17.98 9.65
N ASN A 8 -17.36 19.01 8.79
CA ASN A 8 -16.54 19.09 7.59
C ASN A 8 -15.06 18.86 7.95
N PHE A 9 -14.63 17.61 7.92
CA PHE A 9 -13.23 17.26 7.78
C PHE A 9 -12.86 17.60 6.34
N ALA A 10 -12.25 18.77 6.12
CA ALA A 10 -11.43 19.00 4.94
C ALA A 10 -10.17 18.09 5.03
N GLY A 11 -10.40 16.79 5.08
CA GLY A 11 -9.39 15.76 5.20
C GLY A 11 -8.80 15.45 3.84
N LYS A 12 -7.53 15.03 3.84
CA LYS A 12 -6.85 14.47 2.69
C LYS A 12 -7.71 13.33 2.12
N THR A 13 -8.36 13.57 0.99
CA THR A 13 -9.25 12.58 0.37
C THR A 13 -8.45 11.73 -0.60
N MET A 14 -8.49 10.41 -0.43
CA MET A 14 -7.95 9.45 -1.40
C MET A 14 -9.04 9.11 -2.42
N GLU A 15 -8.69 9.22 -3.70
CA GLU A 15 -9.56 8.88 -4.82
C GLU A 15 -9.13 7.54 -5.41
N PHE A 16 -10.11 6.75 -5.86
CA PHE A 16 -9.90 5.43 -6.46
C PHE A 16 -10.54 5.41 -7.84
N PHE A 17 -9.84 4.84 -8.82
CA PHE A 17 -10.34 4.60 -10.16
C PHE A 17 -9.76 3.29 -10.69
N VAL A 18 -10.53 2.60 -11.53
CA VAL A 18 -10.08 1.39 -12.22
C VAL A 18 -9.43 1.81 -13.54
N THR A 19 -8.33 1.15 -13.91
CA THR A 19 -7.60 1.42 -15.16
C THR A 19 -7.20 0.11 -15.83
N HIS A 20 -7.14 0.12 -17.16
CA HIS A 20 -6.61 -1.01 -17.95
C HIS A 20 -5.11 -0.90 -18.21
N GLN A 21 -4.44 0.13 -17.67
CA GLN A 21 -3.01 0.31 -17.79
C GLN A 21 -2.27 -0.70 -16.92
N THR A 22 -1.34 -1.46 -17.51
CA THR A 22 -0.49 -2.38 -16.73
C THR A 22 0.51 -1.62 -15.86
N VAL A 23 0.96 -2.25 -14.78
CA VAL A 23 1.87 -1.65 -13.81
C VAL A 23 3.21 -1.20 -14.41
N GLU A 24 3.68 -1.88 -15.45
CA GLU A 24 4.90 -1.57 -16.20
C GLU A 24 4.77 -0.25 -16.97
N HIS A 25 3.57 0.05 -17.47
CA HIS A 25 3.29 1.20 -18.32
C HIS A 25 2.80 2.44 -17.56
N TYR A 26 2.49 2.29 -16.27
CA TYR A 26 2.07 3.40 -15.42
C TYR A 26 3.23 4.38 -15.18
N SER A 27 2.98 5.68 -15.40
CA SER A 27 3.99 6.74 -15.29
C SER A 27 3.79 7.63 -14.06
N GLY A 28 3.01 7.17 -13.08
CA GLY A 28 2.85 7.87 -11.82
C GLY A 28 4.05 7.65 -10.88
N ASP A 29 3.79 7.92 -9.61
CA ASP A 29 4.79 8.03 -8.57
C ASP A 29 5.32 6.66 -8.10
N CYS A 30 4.42 5.67 -7.98
CA CYS A 30 4.76 4.32 -7.55
C CYS A 30 3.95 3.27 -8.33
N ALA A 31 4.55 2.12 -8.58
CA ALA A 31 3.84 0.90 -8.99
C ALA A 31 3.96 -0.17 -7.90
N LEU A 32 3.03 -1.10 -7.86
CA LEU A 32 3.07 -2.25 -6.95
C LEU A 32 3.40 -3.52 -7.72
N ALA A 33 4.24 -4.38 -7.14
CA ALA A 33 4.41 -5.76 -7.57
C ALA A 33 4.17 -6.71 -6.40
N PHE A 34 3.33 -7.72 -6.63
CA PHE A 34 3.10 -8.79 -5.68
C PHE A 34 4.04 -9.96 -5.95
N VAL A 35 4.64 -10.51 -4.90
CA VAL A 35 5.62 -11.59 -5.00
C VAL A 35 5.23 -12.74 -4.07
N PHE A 36 5.14 -13.95 -4.62
CA PHE A 36 4.99 -15.18 -3.85
C PHE A 36 6.37 -15.73 -3.46
N LYS A 37 6.48 -16.31 -2.27
CA LYS A 37 7.75 -16.79 -1.69
C LYS A 37 8.53 -17.74 -2.60
N ASP A 38 7.84 -18.70 -3.22
CA ASP A 38 8.47 -19.75 -4.02
C ASP A 38 8.21 -19.59 -5.53
N LYS A 39 7.89 -18.37 -5.99
CA LYS A 39 7.69 -18.10 -7.43
C LYS A 39 8.70 -17.08 -7.92
N THR A 40 9.47 -17.48 -8.93
CA THR A 40 10.35 -16.59 -9.67
C THR A 40 9.53 -15.53 -10.41
N HIS A 41 9.94 -14.28 -10.32
CA HIS A 41 9.29 -13.20 -11.05
C HIS A 41 9.74 -13.20 -12.53
N GLN A 42 8.80 -12.92 -13.45
CA GLN A 42 9.09 -12.94 -14.90
C GLN A 42 10.08 -11.85 -15.33
N ASN A 43 10.01 -10.69 -14.66
CA ASN A 43 10.99 -9.62 -14.85
C ASN A 43 12.33 -10.00 -14.19
N LYS A 44 13.35 -10.24 -15.02
CA LYS A 44 14.69 -10.68 -14.59
C LYS A 44 15.41 -9.66 -13.70
N ASP A 45 15.26 -8.37 -13.99
CA ASP A 45 15.88 -7.31 -13.19
C ASP A 45 15.26 -7.25 -11.80
N LEU A 46 13.92 -7.32 -11.72
CA LEU A 46 13.24 -7.44 -10.43
C LEU A 46 13.67 -8.69 -9.67
N GLN A 47 13.73 -9.85 -10.32
CA GLN A 47 14.16 -11.09 -9.68
C GLN A 47 15.57 -10.95 -9.09
N GLN A 48 16.52 -10.40 -9.83
CA GLN A 48 17.88 -10.15 -9.36
C GLN A 48 17.90 -9.19 -8.16
N LEU A 49 17.10 -8.12 -8.19
CA LEU A 49 17.00 -7.17 -7.08
C LEU A 49 16.40 -7.81 -5.82
N LEU A 50 15.42 -8.70 -5.95
CA LEU A 50 14.87 -9.46 -4.82
C LEU A 50 15.93 -10.34 -4.16
N GLU A 51 16.73 -11.04 -4.97
CA GLU A 51 17.83 -11.89 -4.50
C GLU A 51 18.94 -11.07 -3.82
N LEU A 52 19.36 -9.95 -4.42
CA LEU A 52 20.38 -9.05 -3.87
C LEU A 52 19.95 -8.46 -2.52
N ASN A 53 18.68 -8.11 -2.37
CA ASN A 53 18.12 -7.61 -1.11
C ASN A 53 17.76 -8.72 -0.12
N ARG A 54 17.97 -10.00 -0.48
CA ARG A 54 17.57 -11.17 0.32
C ARG A 54 16.12 -11.08 0.78
N PHE A 55 15.24 -10.64 -0.11
CA PHE A 55 13.84 -10.40 0.22
C PHE A 55 13.11 -11.74 0.45
N ASP A 56 12.68 -11.99 1.69
CA ASP A 56 11.79 -13.11 2.01
C ASP A 56 10.34 -12.67 1.85
N ALA A 57 9.67 -13.17 0.81
CA ALA A 57 8.31 -12.74 0.45
C ALA A 57 7.22 -13.37 1.33
N ILE A 58 7.40 -13.32 2.66
CA ILE A 58 6.37 -13.66 3.64
C ILE A 58 5.18 -12.70 3.56
N VAL A 59 4.01 -13.13 4.03
CA VAL A 59 2.77 -12.34 3.97
C VAL A 59 2.96 -10.96 4.59
N GLY A 60 2.82 -9.92 3.77
CA GLY A 60 2.91 -8.52 4.18
C GLY A 60 4.32 -7.98 4.35
N ALA A 61 5.38 -8.73 4.00
CA ALA A 61 6.73 -8.16 3.86
C ALA A 61 6.72 -7.10 2.76
N THR A 62 7.46 -6.01 2.94
CA THR A 62 7.52 -4.92 1.95
C THR A 62 8.96 -4.54 1.63
N LEU A 63 9.21 -4.14 0.38
CA LEU A 63 10.50 -3.62 -0.08
C LEU A 63 10.26 -2.54 -1.13
N MET A 64 10.82 -1.35 -0.92
CA MET A 64 10.76 -0.28 -1.92
C MET A 64 12.02 -0.33 -2.78
N LEU A 65 11.85 -0.54 -4.08
CA LEU A 65 12.93 -0.52 -5.07
C LEU A 65 12.82 0.73 -5.93
N SER A 66 13.97 1.19 -6.43
CA SER A 66 14.06 2.34 -7.33
C SER A 66 14.54 1.89 -8.69
N GLN A 67 13.98 2.49 -9.76
CA GLN A 67 14.43 2.33 -11.14
C GLN A 67 14.56 0.88 -11.62
N VAL A 68 13.54 0.06 -11.35
CA VAL A 68 13.48 -1.33 -11.83
C VAL A 68 13.24 -1.34 -13.34
N SER A 69 14.10 -2.02 -14.08
CA SER A 69 14.03 -2.12 -15.54
C SER A 69 12.70 -2.75 -15.96
N GLY A 70 12.06 -2.20 -16.98
CA GLY A 70 10.75 -2.64 -17.45
C GLY A 70 9.56 -1.95 -16.76
N TYR A 71 9.79 -1.15 -15.71
CA TYR A 71 8.76 -0.29 -15.12
C TYR A 71 9.02 1.18 -15.48
N LYS A 72 7.98 1.92 -15.88
CA LYS A 72 8.08 3.37 -16.13
C LYS A 72 8.14 4.20 -14.85
N THR A 73 7.62 3.68 -13.73
CA THR A 73 7.67 4.37 -12.44
C THR A 73 9.09 4.42 -11.89
N LYS A 74 9.41 5.49 -11.17
CA LYS A 74 10.71 5.58 -10.47
C LYS A 74 10.77 4.68 -9.25
N ARG A 75 9.61 4.37 -8.65
CA ARG A 75 9.46 3.58 -7.44
C ARG A 75 8.60 2.36 -7.72
N LEU A 76 9.07 1.20 -7.27
CA LEU A 76 8.34 -0.05 -7.29
C LEU A 76 8.26 -0.58 -5.86
N LEU A 77 7.07 -0.60 -5.30
CA LEU A 77 6.81 -1.23 -4.01
C LEU A 77 6.57 -2.72 -4.25
N ILE A 78 7.33 -3.55 -3.55
CA ILE A 78 7.15 -5.00 -3.51
C ILE A 78 6.37 -5.35 -2.27
N VAL A 79 5.38 -6.23 -2.39
CA VAL A 79 4.69 -6.83 -1.24
C VAL A 79 4.67 -8.35 -1.35
N GLY A 80 5.16 -9.00 -0.30
CA GLY A 80 5.19 -10.45 -0.17
C GLY A 80 3.81 -11.02 0.13
N LEU A 81 3.46 -12.08 -0.59
CA LEU A 81 2.17 -12.78 -0.46
C LEU A 81 2.25 -14.06 0.36
N GLY A 82 3.46 -14.51 0.72
CA GLY A 82 3.68 -15.83 1.32
C GLY A 82 3.55 -16.94 0.29
N ASP A 83 2.91 -18.03 0.71
CA ASP A 83 2.73 -19.25 -0.08
C ASP A 83 1.73 -19.07 -1.22
N SER A 84 1.59 -20.10 -2.06
CA SER A 84 0.97 -20.02 -3.39
C SER A 84 -0.50 -19.58 -3.48
N SER A 85 -1.27 -19.61 -2.39
CA SER A 85 -2.68 -19.18 -2.37
C SER A 85 -2.89 -18.02 -1.40
N LEU A 86 -3.79 -17.10 -1.77
CA LEU A 86 -4.06 -15.90 -1.00
C LEU A 86 -5.52 -15.90 -0.54
N ASN A 87 -5.71 -16.16 0.75
CA ASN A 87 -7.02 -16.02 1.38
C ASN A 87 -7.28 -14.58 1.85
N GLU A 88 -8.53 -14.29 2.20
CA GLU A 88 -8.96 -12.98 2.71
C GLU A 88 -8.14 -12.49 3.91
N LYS A 89 -7.83 -13.37 4.88
CA LYS A 89 -7.08 -12.99 6.08
C LYS A 89 -5.68 -12.49 5.74
N ASN A 90 -4.99 -13.19 4.85
CA ASN A 90 -3.65 -12.82 4.40
C ASN A 90 -3.71 -11.58 3.49
N TYR A 91 -4.74 -11.46 2.66
CA TYR A 91 -4.94 -10.27 1.84
C TYR A 91 -5.14 -9.00 2.67
N MET A 92 -5.92 -9.08 3.76
CA MET A 92 -6.06 -7.96 4.70
C MET A 92 -4.73 -7.55 5.34
N LYS A 93 -3.86 -8.51 5.67
CA LYS A 93 -2.50 -8.20 6.16
C LYS A 93 -1.66 -7.51 5.09
N VAL A 94 -1.71 -8.02 3.85
CA VAL A 94 -1.03 -7.43 2.69
C VAL A 94 -1.48 -5.97 2.48
N LEU A 95 -2.77 -5.69 2.52
CA LEU A 95 -3.31 -4.33 2.36
C LEU A 95 -2.89 -3.38 3.49
N ASN A 96 -2.83 -3.86 4.73
CA ASN A 96 -2.35 -3.06 5.86
C ASN A 96 -0.86 -2.71 5.70
N SER A 97 -0.01 -3.70 5.37
CA SER A 97 1.41 -3.48 5.10
C SER A 97 1.64 -2.54 3.93
N LEU A 98 0.88 -2.73 2.84
CA LEU A 98 0.87 -1.85 1.67
C LEU A 98 0.58 -0.41 2.10
N SER A 99 -0.50 -0.19 2.86
CA SER A 99 -0.88 1.15 3.28
C SER A 99 0.17 1.83 4.14
N SER A 100 0.77 1.11 5.10
CA SER A 100 1.84 1.64 5.94
C SER A 100 3.05 2.03 5.08
N ALA A 101 3.50 1.14 4.18
CA ALA A 101 4.63 1.40 3.31
C ALA A 101 4.41 2.61 2.37
N LEU A 102 3.20 2.76 1.82
CA LEU A 102 2.84 3.92 0.99
C LEU A 102 2.87 5.23 1.78
N SER A 103 2.34 5.21 3.01
CA SER A 103 2.33 6.36 3.91
C SER A 103 3.75 6.77 4.31
N ASP A 104 4.57 5.82 4.77
CA ASP A 104 5.94 6.06 5.22
C ASP A 104 6.82 6.62 4.08
N ALA A 105 6.65 6.07 2.87
CA ALA A 105 7.34 6.54 1.67
C ALA A 105 6.72 7.81 1.05
N LYS A 106 5.66 8.37 1.65
CA LYS A 106 4.95 9.56 1.16
C LYS A 106 4.57 9.47 -0.32
N VAL A 107 4.07 8.30 -0.74
CA VAL A 107 3.63 8.07 -2.12
C VAL A 107 2.40 8.92 -2.42
N LYS A 108 2.40 9.61 -3.57
CA LYS A 108 1.31 10.49 -4.01
C LYS A 108 0.21 9.73 -4.75
N ASN A 109 0.60 8.79 -5.62
CA ASN A 109 -0.30 7.91 -6.34
C ASN A 109 0.39 6.56 -6.62
N VAL A 110 -0.42 5.51 -6.71
CA VAL A 110 0.06 4.14 -6.90
C VAL A 110 -0.89 3.39 -7.84
N VAL A 111 -0.33 2.56 -8.71
CA VAL A 111 -1.08 1.54 -9.45
C VAL A 111 -0.91 0.18 -8.77
N ILE A 112 -2.02 -0.54 -8.62
CA ILE A 112 -2.08 -1.87 -7.97
C ILE A 112 -2.48 -2.86 -9.07
N PRO A 113 -1.70 -3.93 -9.33
CA PRO A 113 -2.07 -4.95 -10.30
C PRO A 113 -3.22 -5.81 -9.77
N ASP A 114 -3.96 -6.42 -10.69
CA ASP A 114 -4.97 -7.42 -10.34
C ASP A 114 -4.35 -8.60 -9.60
N ILE A 115 -5.14 -9.17 -8.68
CA ILE A 115 -4.75 -10.32 -7.89
C ILE A 115 -5.94 -11.22 -7.61
N GLN A 116 -5.73 -12.52 -7.75
CA GLN A 116 -6.73 -13.52 -7.42
C GLN A 116 -6.69 -13.85 -5.93
N ILE A 117 -7.86 -13.77 -5.28
CA ILE A 117 -8.06 -14.14 -3.87
C ILE A 117 -9.00 -15.34 -3.81
N ASP A 118 -8.68 -16.33 -2.98
CA ASP A 118 -9.42 -17.57 -2.86
C ASP A 118 -10.91 -17.30 -2.53
N ASN A 119 -11.81 -17.83 -3.35
CA ASN A 119 -13.28 -17.70 -3.22
C ASN A 119 -13.82 -16.26 -3.26
N ARG A 120 -13.11 -15.32 -3.89
CA ARG A 120 -13.53 -13.92 -4.04
C ARG A 120 -13.51 -13.49 -5.49
N ASP A 121 -14.48 -12.66 -5.87
CA ASP A 121 -14.53 -12.03 -7.18
C ASP A 121 -13.75 -10.70 -7.20
N GLU A 122 -13.53 -10.17 -8.40
CA GLU A 122 -12.80 -8.92 -8.62
C GLU A 122 -13.47 -7.73 -7.89
N SER A 123 -14.81 -7.67 -7.90
CA SER A 123 -15.59 -6.64 -7.21
C SER A 123 -15.28 -6.59 -5.72
N TRP A 124 -15.19 -7.76 -5.08
CA TRP A 124 -14.82 -7.87 -3.68
C TRP A 124 -13.39 -7.38 -3.44
N VAL A 125 -12.44 -7.76 -4.30
CA VAL A 125 -11.02 -7.34 -4.21
C VAL A 125 -10.89 -5.82 -4.30
N GLN A 126 -11.55 -5.20 -5.28
CA GLN A 126 -11.56 -3.75 -5.48
C GLN A 126 -12.19 -3.02 -4.27
N LEU A 127 -13.36 -3.47 -3.82
CA LEU A 127 -14.06 -2.88 -2.67
C LEU A 127 -13.23 -2.96 -1.39
N MET A 128 -12.60 -4.10 -1.14
CA MET A 128 -11.79 -4.31 0.05
C MET A 128 -10.49 -3.50 0.01
N THR A 129 -9.84 -3.42 -1.15
CA THR A 129 -8.67 -2.55 -1.36
C THR A 129 -9.01 -1.11 -1.03
N ALA A 130 -10.06 -0.56 -1.65
CA ALA A 130 -10.49 0.82 -1.44
C ALA A 130 -10.85 1.08 0.03
N ARG A 131 -11.59 0.16 0.66
CA ARG A 131 -11.99 0.27 2.06
C ARG A 131 -10.78 0.30 3.00
N VAL A 132 -9.85 -0.64 2.87
CA VAL A 132 -8.69 -0.71 3.78
C VAL A 132 -7.78 0.50 3.60
N LEU A 133 -7.45 0.87 2.36
CA LEU A 133 -6.59 2.03 2.09
C LEU A 133 -7.23 3.35 2.54
N LYS A 134 -8.54 3.51 2.33
CA LYS A 134 -9.29 4.68 2.82
C LYS A 134 -9.33 4.73 4.35
N ASN A 135 -9.47 3.60 5.02
CA ASN A 135 -9.49 3.56 6.48
C ASN A 135 -8.11 3.85 7.09
N ALA A 136 -7.03 3.49 6.40
CA ALA A 136 -5.68 3.70 6.89
C ALA A 136 -5.21 5.17 6.83
N ILE A 137 -5.80 5.99 5.95
CA ILE A 137 -5.55 7.45 5.93
C ILE A 137 -6.39 8.21 6.97
N TYR A 138 -7.32 7.54 7.64
CA TYR A 138 -8.18 8.18 8.64
C TYR A 138 -7.35 8.50 9.89
N GLN A 139 -7.11 9.79 10.11
CA GLN A 139 -6.48 10.30 11.32
C GLN A 139 -7.56 10.95 12.20
N VAL A 140 -7.77 10.40 13.40
CA VAL A 140 -8.56 11.09 14.42
C VAL A 140 -7.64 12.10 15.10
N GLU A 141 -7.78 13.37 14.74
CA GLU A 141 -7.21 14.44 15.56
C GLU A 141 -7.98 14.47 16.89
N LYS A 142 -7.30 14.12 17.99
CA LYS A 142 -7.88 14.30 19.32
C LYS A 142 -7.96 15.80 19.60
N VAL A 143 -9.18 16.33 19.58
CA VAL A 143 -9.48 17.61 20.22
C VAL A 143 -9.34 17.38 21.73
N ASP A 144 -8.45 18.12 22.37
CA ASP A 144 -8.07 18.07 23.80
C ASP A 144 -6.86 17.19 24.19
N ALA A 145 -5.66 17.74 24.00
CA ALA A 145 -4.65 17.80 25.06
C ALA A 145 -3.77 19.03 24.83
N LYS A 146 -3.77 19.96 25.80
CA LYS A 146 -2.94 21.17 25.83
C LYS A 146 -1.51 20.86 25.39
N GLU A 147 -1.00 21.62 24.42
CA GLU A 147 0.43 21.73 24.16
C GLU A 147 1.14 22.13 25.46
N LYS A 148 1.86 21.20 26.09
CA LYS A 148 2.94 21.57 27.01
C LYS A 148 4.20 21.78 26.18
N ASN A 149 4.29 22.98 25.60
CA ASN A 149 5.57 23.64 25.40
C ASN A 149 6.08 24.07 26.77
N GLU A 150 6.96 23.29 27.39
CA GLU A 150 7.84 23.79 28.47
C GLU A 150 9.26 23.83 27.92
N LYS A 151 9.57 24.93 27.21
CA LYS A 151 10.91 25.50 27.22
C LYS A 151 11.16 26.01 28.64
N GLY A 152 11.96 25.28 29.41
CA GLY A 152 12.63 25.79 30.60
C GLY A 152 14.11 25.96 30.30
N THR A 153 14.51 27.15 29.87
CA THR A 153 15.87 27.66 30.08
C THR A 153 16.08 27.81 31.60
N LEU A 154 17.28 27.50 32.11
CA LEU A 154 18.02 28.27 33.11
C LEU A 154 19.39 27.61 33.35
N GLU A 155 20.42 28.36 32.96
CA GLU A 155 21.78 28.55 33.53
C GLU A 155 22.60 27.34 34.03
#